data_AF-A0A1M3HXH8-F1
#
_entry.id   AF-A0A1M3HXH8-F1
#
_cell.length_a   1.000
_cell.length_b   1.000
_cell.length_c   1.000
_cell.angle_alpha   90.00
_cell.angle_beta   90.00
_cell.angle_gamma   90.00
#
_symmetry.space_group_name_H-M   'P 1'
#
loop_
_entity.id
_entity.type
_entity.pdbx_description
1 polymer ?
#
loop_
_entity_poly.entity_id
_entity_poly.type
_entity_poly.pdbx_seq_one_letter_code
_entity_poly.pdbx_strand_id
1 'polypeptide(L)'
;MYAHYKPLRNFLRGFNLWSGLGATYYYTRHLQFEQPLPEQLKNKALRLGQSNLKAGLHGHLVELLAREVILNGQPRGGKPLNTAGPAFNAMAMIHRLDGKSWGLHGSRSDDIILHLSRIAFQQFPWQSPLTNGVLARYHMLYAHPLVAPLVEAEFGMSTSELFQLILLFAEEMLRRPTLAFEFLPAAEESIHAPVLALADRISRSSDDLRTATVERQSYDVNWAYSFNPLRAFPLLHAGNQRSLMCPAPPILLQRLTDGLYFDLIRADRRFGSAIGKAFEHYVGRVAERISGDVFDLREETCWGKPERRSVDWIVSDKSASLFVECKLGRLDIASQTEISPEPPFIAAIARLAGNVGQLYATLSEALAGGYPHWKPDGRPVHPIVVTFHEWFCFGPFFYKHLDKLVDTEFEKRGLDRALLERHPYSVCSIAEFEGLLTASRGATIDTVVSEKMSAAHRQSLMRGFLADRYPGSLSNAMGTFEDGMDLVAEAPSRLTR
;
A
#
# COMPACT_ATOMS: atom_id res chain seq x y z
N MET A 1 28.90 -8.73 7.57
CA MET A 1 28.16 -7.74 6.75
C MET A 1 28.77 -6.32 6.73
N TYR A 2 29.06 -5.68 7.86
CA TYR A 2 29.59 -4.29 7.87
C TYR A 2 30.85 -4.04 7.00
N ALA A 3 31.76 -5.01 6.92
CA ALA A 3 32.93 -4.91 6.03
C ALA A 3 32.55 -4.75 4.55
N HIS A 4 31.44 -5.35 4.11
CA HIS A 4 30.92 -5.20 2.75
C HIS A 4 30.13 -3.91 2.54
N TYR A 5 29.62 -3.30 3.62
CA TYR A 5 28.96 -2.00 3.58
C TYR A 5 29.94 -0.82 3.46
N LYS A 6 31.11 -0.92 4.10
CA LYS A 6 32.13 0.13 4.16
C LYS A 6 32.49 0.77 2.79
N PRO A 7 32.60 0.03 1.67
CA PRO A 7 32.83 0.62 0.35
C PRO A 7 31.73 1.60 -0.09
N LEU A 8 30.44 1.25 0.06
CA LEU A 8 29.30 2.12 -0.29
C LEU A 8 29.34 3.40 0.55
N ARG A 9 29.51 3.23 1.86
CA ARG A 9 29.63 4.33 2.81
C ARG A 9 30.73 5.32 2.41
N ASN A 10 31.94 4.80 2.15
CA ASN A 10 33.09 5.62 1.80
C ASN A 10 32.91 6.30 0.44
N PHE A 11 32.28 5.63 -0.53
CA PHE A 11 31.94 6.22 -1.81
C PHE A 11 31.00 7.42 -1.63
N LEU A 12 29.89 7.26 -0.91
CA LEU A 12 28.88 8.31 -0.72
C LEU A 12 29.38 9.50 0.12
N ARG A 13 30.33 9.29 1.04
CA ARG A 13 31.00 10.38 1.78
C ARG A 13 31.73 11.39 0.91
N GLY A 14 32.05 11.04 -0.35
CA GLY A 14 32.66 11.96 -1.31
C GLY A 14 31.66 12.89 -2.01
N PHE A 15 30.36 12.71 -1.80
CA PHE A 15 29.31 13.39 -2.56
C PHE A 15 28.47 14.33 -1.70
N ASN A 16 27.90 15.34 -2.37
CA ASN A 16 27.02 16.32 -1.78
C ASN A 16 25.60 15.74 -1.55
N LEU A 17 25.10 15.85 -0.31
CA LEU A 17 23.78 15.41 0.13
C LEU A 17 22.66 15.93 -0.78
N TRP A 18 22.59 17.26 -0.96
CA TRP A 18 21.49 17.92 -1.67
C TRP A 18 21.45 17.56 -3.15
N SER A 19 22.61 17.44 -3.80
CA SER A 19 22.68 16.95 -5.19
C SER A 19 22.19 15.50 -5.32
N GLY A 20 22.46 14.65 -4.32
CA GLY A 20 21.99 13.27 -4.30
C GLY A 20 20.48 13.18 -4.11
N LEU A 21 19.93 13.97 -3.18
CA LEU A 21 18.49 14.07 -2.98
C LEU A 21 17.76 14.68 -4.19
N GLY A 22 18.42 15.62 -4.90
CA GLY A 22 17.92 16.13 -6.17
C GLY A 22 17.87 15.03 -7.24
N ALA A 23 18.87 14.16 -7.29
CA ALA A 23 18.87 13.01 -8.20
C ALA A 23 17.70 12.06 -7.90
N THR A 24 17.48 11.72 -6.63
CA THR A 24 16.37 10.82 -6.23
C THR A 24 15.01 11.43 -6.55
N TYR A 25 14.86 12.75 -6.41
CA TYR A 25 13.65 13.47 -6.80
C TYR A 25 13.33 13.28 -8.29
N TYR A 26 14.31 13.50 -9.17
CA TYR A 26 14.10 13.32 -10.61
C TYR A 26 13.85 11.87 -10.99
N TYR A 27 14.56 10.92 -10.38
CA TYR A 27 14.35 9.49 -10.65
C TYR A 27 12.97 9.01 -10.21
N THR A 28 12.52 9.38 -9.01
CA THR A 28 11.18 8.99 -8.54
C THR A 28 10.08 9.63 -9.37
N ARG A 29 10.25 10.89 -9.80
CA ARG A 29 9.31 11.54 -10.72
C ARG A 29 9.19 10.85 -12.06
N HIS A 30 10.32 10.46 -12.63
CA HIS A 30 10.33 9.70 -13.87
C HIS A 30 9.65 8.33 -13.72
N LEU A 31 9.92 7.64 -12.63
CA LEU A 31 9.40 6.30 -12.38
C LEU A 31 7.91 6.26 -12.04
N GLN A 32 7.33 7.33 -11.47
CA GLN A 32 5.96 7.30 -10.93
C GLN A 32 5.00 8.28 -11.61
N PHE A 33 5.51 9.31 -12.28
CA PHE A 33 4.69 10.34 -12.95
C PHE A 33 5.09 10.54 -14.42
N GLU A 34 5.88 9.60 -14.96
CA GLU A 34 6.32 9.57 -16.37
C GLU A 34 7.01 10.87 -16.84
N GLN A 35 7.59 11.61 -15.90
CA GLN A 35 8.26 12.87 -16.19
C GLN A 35 9.62 12.61 -16.88
N PRO A 36 10.02 13.47 -17.84
CA PRO A 36 11.30 13.30 -18.52
C PRO A 36 12.47 13.45 -17.53
N LEU A 37 13.46 12.56 -17.64
CA LEU A 37 14.70 12.71 -16.89
C LEU A 37 15.60 13.79 -17.50
N PRO A 38 16.24 14.63 -16.68
CA PRO A 38 17.33 15.49 -17.13
C PRO A 38 18.44 14.68 -17.82
N GLU A 39 19.01 15.23 -18.89
CA GLU A 39 19.97 14.51 -19.75
C GLU A 39 21.21 14.02 -19.00
N GLN A 40 21.67 14.80 -18.01
CA GLN A 40 22.79 14.45 -17.15
C GLN A 40 22.52 13.24 -16.24
N LEU A 41 21.25 12.93 -15.96
CA LEU A 41 20.83 11.80 -15.11
C LEU A 41 20.56 10.51 -15.89
N LYS A 42 20.52 10.57 -17.24
CA LYS A 42 20.36 9.39 -18.08
C LYS A 42 21.69 8.64 -18.21
N ASN A 43 21.67 7.32 -17.98
CA ASN A 43 22.80 6.47 -18.35
C ASN A 43 22.74 6.13 -19.86
N LYS A 44 23.72 5.37 -20.37
CA LYS A 44 23.76 4.99 -21.79
C LYS A 44 22.49 4.25 -22.25
N ALA A 45 21.96 3.33 -21.43
CA ALA A 45 20.75 2.57 -21.75
C ALA A 45 19.54 3.48 -21.93
N LEU A 46 19.30 4.40 -20.99
CA LEU A 46 18.19 5.36 -21.06
C LEU A 46 18.33 6.34 -22.23
N ARG A 47 19.56 6.78 -22.56
CA ARG A 47 19.80 7.62 -23.75
C ARG A 47 19.46 6.91 -25.06
N LEU A 48 19.61 5.59 -25.08
CA LEU A 48 19.24 4.73 -26.22
C LEU A 48 17.76 4.32 -26.20
N GLY A 49 16.93 4.90 -25.32
CA GLY A 49 15.51 4.59 -25.22
C GLY A 49 15.21 3.21 -24.63
N GLN A 50 16.16 2.57 -23.93
CA GLN A 50 15.89 1.31 -23.26
C GLN A 50 15.01 1.50 -22.01
N SER A 51 14.30 0.43 -21.62
CA SER A 51 13.43 0.46 -20.44
C SER A 51 14.22 0.69 -19.14
N ASN A 52 13.52 1.23 -18.13
CA ASN A 52 14.06 1.44 -16.78
C ASN A 52 14.67 0.16 -16.17
N LEU A 53 14.03 -0.99 -16.41
CA LEU A 53 14.54 -2.31 -16.02
C LEU A 53 15.92 -2.60 -16.64
N LYS A 54 16.06 -2.44 -17.96
CA LYS A 54 17.35 -2.66 -18.66
C LYS A 54 18.41 -1.64 -18.24
N ALA A 55 17.99 -0.43 -17.90
CA ALA A 55 18.87 0.60 -17.39
C ALA A 55 19.34 0.37 -15.94
N GLY A 56 18.71 -0.55 -15.19
CA GLY A 56 18.97 -0.75 -13.76
C GLY A 56 18.41 0.36 -12.87
N LEU A 57 17.36 1.05 -13.34
CA LEU A 57 16.65 2.09 -12.59
C LEU A 57 15.40 1.48 -11.95
N HIS A 58 15.46 1.24 -10.64
CA HIS A 58 14.37 0.62 -9.87
C HIS A 58 13.97 1.51 -8.70
N GLY A 59 12.67 1.67 -8.46
CA GLY A 59 12.15 2.54 -7.39
C GLY A 59 12.70 2.22 -6.01
N HIS A 60 12.74 0.93 -5.64
CA HIS A 60 13.31 0.50 -4.36
C HIS A 60 14.80 0.83 -4.21
N LEU A 61 15.60 0.78 -5.29
CA LEU A 61 17.02 1.18 -5.24
C LEU A 61 17.17 2.70 -5.12
N VAL A 62 16.27 3.48 -5.73
CA VAL A 62 16.24 4.94 -5.58
C VAL A 62 15.85 5.34 -4.16
N GLU A 63 14.90 4.64 -3.54
CA GLU A 63 14.54 4.82 -2.13
C GLU A 63 15.74 4.54 -1.21
N LEU A 64 16.43 3.41 -1.43
CA LEU A 64 17.65 3.08 -0.69
C LEU A 64 18.78 4.08 -0.93
N LEU A 65 18.91 4.58 -2.16
CA LEU A 65 19.86 5.65 -2.48
C LEU A 65 19.57 6.90 -1.65
N ALA A 66 18.31 7.32 -1.55
CA ALA A 66 17.92 8.48 -0.73
C ALA A 66 18.31 8.28 0.74
N ARG A 67 18.00 7.11 1.31
CA ARG A 67 18.38 6.73 2.69
C ARG A 67 19.90 6.78 2.89
N GLU A 68 20.66 6.16 2.00
CA GLU A 68 22.12 6.07 2.14
C GLU A 68 22.83 7.41 1.87
N VAL A 69 22.26 8.27 1.03
CA VAL A 69 22.73 9.64 0.81
C VAL A 69 22.49 10.50 2.05
N ILE A 70 21.33 10.40 2.71
CA ILE A 70 21.08 11.06 4.01
C ILE A 70 22.09 10.58 5.05
N LEU A 71 22.33 9.27 5.11
CA LEU A 71 23.21 8.68 6.10
C LEU A 71 24.69 9.06 5.90
N ASN A 72 25.16 9.24 4.66
CA ASN A 72 26.58 9.31 4.35
C ASN A 72 27.04 10.54 3.57
N GLY A 73 26.13 11.21 2.85
CA GLY A 73 26.43 12.38 2.04
C GLY A 73 26.87 13.57 2.90
N GLN A 74 27.64 14.47 2.29
CA GLN A 74 28.13 15.71 2.89
C GLN A 74 27.06 16.80 2.81
N PRO A 75 26.59 17.36 3.94
CA PRO A 75 25.63 18.47 3.92
C PRO A 75 26.19 19.73 3.27
N ARG A 76 27.51 19.92 3.33
CA ARG A 76 28.25 21.05 2.73
C ARG A 76 29.43 20.51 1.93
N GLY A 77 29.63 21.02 0.71
CA GLY A 77 30.69 20.55 -0.20
C GLY A 77 30.42 19.15 -0.77
N GLY A 78 31.47 18.49 -1.25
CA GLY A 78 31.39 17.19 -1.93
C GLY A 78 31.12 17.31 -3.43
N LYS A 79 31.36 16.21 -4.17
CA LYS A 79 31.09 16.14 -5.60
C LYS A 79 29.59 16.04 -5.88
N PRO A 80 29.09 16.53 -7.02
CA PRO A 80 27.70 16.32 -7.41
C PRO A 80 27.39 14.83 -7.64
N LEU A 81 26.30 14.35 -7.03
CA LEU A 81 25.74 13.02 -7.29
C LEU A 81 24.57 13.06 -8.30
N ASN A 82 24.17 14.26 -8.75
CA ASN A 82 23.12 14.47 -9.77
C ASN A 82 23.60 14.23 -11.21
N THR A 83 24.47 13.25 -11.41
CA THR A 83 24.89 12.77 -12.73
C THR A 83 24.79 11.24 -12.79
N ALA A 84 24.51 10.72 -13.97
CA ALA A 84 24.18 9.31 -14.15
C ALA A 84 25.31 8.37 -13.68
N GLY A 85 26.57 8.66 -14.00
CA GLY A 85 27.68 7.76 -13.66
C GLY A 85 27.77 7.46 -12.15
N PRO A 86 27.96 8.50 -11.30
CA PRO A 86 27.95 8.35 -9.86
C PRO A 86 26.67 7.77 -9.27
N ALA A 87 25.49 8.24 -9.71
CA ALA A 87 24.21 7.78 -9.16
C ALA A 87 23.93 6.30 -9.47
N PHE A 88 24.12 5.87 -10.72
CA PHE A 88 23.96 4.46 -11.09
C PHE A 88 25.04 3.57 -10.47
N ASN A 89 26.27 4.08 -10.27
CA ASN A 89 27.28 3.33 -9.53
C ASN A 89 26.86 3.11 -8.07
N ALA A 90 26.30 4.12 -7.40
CA ALA A 90 25.77 3.98 -6.04
C ALA A 90 24.64 2.94 -5.98
N MET A 91 23.66 3.01 -6.89
CA MET A 91 22.58 2.01 -6.97
C MET A 91 23.10 0.61 -7.25
N ALA A 92 24.10 0.45 -8.12
CA ALA A 92 24.74 -0.84 -8.36
C ALA A 92 25.49 -1.36 -7.13
N MET A 93 26.12 -0.48 -6.35
CA MET A 93 26.75 -0.86 -5.06
C MET A 93 25.71 -1.31 -4.03
N ILE A 94 24.57 -0.62 -3.93
CA ILE A 94 23.43 -0.99 -3.08
C ILE A 94 22.91 -2.37 -3.49
N HIS A 95 22.63 -2.58 -4.77
CA HIS A 95 22.12 -3.86 -5.28
C HIS A 95 23.10 -5.02 -5.03
N ARG A 96 24.40 -4.81 -5.24
CA ARG A 96 25.44 -5.81 -4.91
C ARG A 96 25.52 -6.10 -3.42
N LEU A 97 25.31 -5.10 -2.57
CA LEU A 97 25.34 -5.28 -1.12
C LEU A 97 24.15 -6.11 -0.64
N ASP A 98 22.96 -5.84 -1.18
CA ASP A 98 21.76 -6.62 -0.91
C ASP A 98 21.95 -8.10 -1.29
N GLY A 99 22.41 -8.38 -2.52
CA GLY A 99 22.71 -9.74 -2.97
C GLY A 99 23.78 -10.45 -2.12
N LYS A 100 24.80 -9.73 -1.63
CA LYS A 100 25.79 -10.28 -0.69
C LYS A 100 25.21 -10.57 0.68
N SER A 101 24.28 -9.74 1.17
CA SER A 101 23.62 -9.94 2.45
C SER A 101 22.85 -11.26 2.48
N TRP A 102 22.18 -11.55 1.36
CA TRP A 102 21.51 -12.83 1.15
C TRP A 102 22.49 -14.00 1.10
N GLY A 103 23.54 -13.93 0.28
CA GLY A 103 24.51 -15.02 0.14
C GLY A 103 25.28 -15.39 1.42
N LEU A 104 25.35 -14.49 2.41
CA LEU A 104 25.99 -14.74 3.70
C LEU A 104 25.05 -15.35 4.76
N HIS A 105 23.73 -15.25 4.57
CA HIS A 105 22.75 -15.52 5.62
C HIS A 105 21.57 -16.40 5.19
N GLY A 106 21.22 -16.45 3.90
CA GLY A 106 20.17 -17.31 3.35
C GLY A 106 20.72 -18.71 3.10
N SER A 107 20.29 -19.70 3.89
CA SER A 107 20.77 -21.09 3.76
C SER A 107 19.68 -22.15 3.78
N ARG A 108 18.41 -21.80 4.07
CA ARG A 108 17.29 -22.76 4.11
C ARG A 108 16.29 -22.52 2.97
N SER A 109 15.63 -23.59 2.52
CA SER A 109 14.62 -23.54 1.46
C SER A 109 13.42 -22.65 1.83
N ASP A 110 13.01 -22.66 3.10
CA ASP A 110 11.91 -21.83 3.60
C ASP A 110 12.30 -20.34 3.61
N ASP A 111 13.59 -20.02 3.76
CA ASP A 111 14.08 -18.64 3.67
C ASP A 111 13.90 -18.08 2.25
N ILE A 112 14.02 -18.92 1.20
CA ILE A 112 13.89 -18.46 -0.19
C ILE A 112 12.48 -17.94 -0.47
N ILE A 113 11.45 -18.66 -0.07
CA ILE A 113 10.08 -18.21 -0.34
C ILE A 113 9.71 -17.02 0.54
N LEU A 114 10.15 -17.00 1.80
CA LEU A 114 10.01 -15.82 2.65
C LEU A 114 10.74 -14.60 2.06
N HIS A 115 11.91 -14.80 1.44
CA HIS A 115 12.63 -13.75 0.73
C HIS A 115 11.85 -13.26 -0.50
N LEU A 116 11.20 -14.13 -1.27
CA LEU A 116 10.32 -13.73 -2.37
C LEU A 116 9.15 -12.86 -1.87
N SER A 117 8.53 -13.22 -0.73
CA SER A 117 7.48 -12.39 -0.12
C SER A 117 7.99 -11.00 0.27
N ARG A 118 9.19 -10.89 0.85
CA ARG A 118 9.80 -9.59 1.19
C ARG A 118 10.14 -8.74 -0.04
N ILE A 119 10.62 -9.38 -1.11
CA ILE A 119 10.84 -8.72 -2.40
C ILE A 119 9.53 -8.10 -2.91
N ALA A 120 8.41 -8.81 -2.81
CA ALA A 120 7.11 -8.26 -3.19
C ALA A 120 6.77 -6.99 -2.40
N PHE A 121 6.90 -7.01 -1.07
CA PHE A 121 6.65 -5.83 -0.22
C PHE A 121 7.60 -4.65 -0.51
N GLN A 122 8.85 -4.92 -0.89
CA GLN A 122 9.81 -3.86 -1.20
C GLN A 122 9.62 -3.29 -2.61
N GLN A 123 9.31 -4.12 -3.60
CA GLN A 123 9.37 -3.74 -5.01
C GLN A 123 8.01 -3.43 -5.63
N PHE A 124 6.94 -4.15 -5.28
CA PHE A 124 5.64 -3.99 -5.92
C PHE A 124 4.98 -2.63 -5.64
N PRO A 125 5.14 -1.99 -4.46
CA PRO A 125 4.64 -0.63 -4.25
C PRO A 125 5.19 0.39 -5.26
N TRP A 126 6.39 0.16 -5.81
CA TRP A 126 6.98 1.01 -6.84
C TRP A 126 6.48 0.70 -8.26
N GLN A 127 5.68 -0.35 -8.44
CA GLN A 127 5.10 -0.74 -9.72
C GLN A 127 3.63 -0.30 -9.83
N SER A 128 3.02 0.17 -8.74
CA SER A 128 1.65 0.71 -8.73
C SER A 128 1.73 2.21 -8.48
N PRO A 129 1.64 3.05 -9.52
CA PRO A 129 1.67 4.50 -9.34
C PRO A 129 0.47 4.95 -8.51
N LEU A 130 0.63 6.09 -7.84
CA LEU A 130 -0.50 6.74 -7.20
C LEU A 130 -1.39 7.37 -8.28
N THR A 131 -2.62 6.91 -8.39
CA THR A 131 -3.60 7.42 -9.35
C THR A 131 -4.72 8.19 -8.65
N ASN A 132 -5.54 8.91 -9.42
CA ASN A 132 -6.74 9.56 -8.89
C ASN A 132 -7.66 8.56 -8.21
N GLY A 133 -7.83 7.34 -8.75
CA GLY A 133 -8.61 6.29 -8.09
C GLY A 133 -8.07 5.89 -6.71
N VAL A 134 -6.74 5.83 -6.53
CA VAL A 134 -6.14 5.56 -5.21
C VAL A 134 -6.38 6.72 -4.24
N LEU A 135 -6.20 7.97 -4.69
CA LEU A 135 -6.50 9.15 -3.88
C LEU A 135 -7.98 9.21 -3.48
N ALA A 136 -8.88 8.96 -4.44
CA ALA A 136 -10.33 8.93 -4.22
C ALA A 136 -10.71 7.88 -3.19
N ARG A 137 -10.09 6.68 -3.23
CA ARG A 137 -10.30 5.63 -2.22
C ARG A 137 -9.96 6.13 -0.82
N TYR A 138 -8.79 6.73 -0.60
CA TYR A 138 -8.42 7.25 0.71
C TYR A 138 -9.32 8.43 1.13
N HIS A 139 -9.66 9.32 0.20
CA HIS A 139 -10.60 10.41 0.45
C HIS A 139 -11.95 9.88 0.93
N MET A 140 -12.52 8.90 0.24
CA MET A 140 -13.81 8.27 0.58
C MET A 140 -13.81 7.65 1.98
N LEU A 141 -12.69 7.03 2.39
CA LEU A 141 -12.56 6.49 3.75
C LEU A 141 -12.49 7.59 4.81
N TYR A 142 -11.65 8.60 4.60
CA TYR A 142 -11.45 9.67 5.57
C TYR A 142 -12.61 10.68 5.57
N ALA A 143 -13.40 10.77 4.51
CA ALA A 143 -14.58 11.61 4.40
C ALA A 143 -15.84 10.90 4.95
N HIS A 144 -15.74 9.63 5.33
CA HIS A 144 -16.84 8.91 5.94
C HIS A 144 -17.33 9.63 7.21
N PRO A 145 -18.64 9.75 7.48
CA PRO A 145 -19.16 10.52 8.62
C PRO A 145 -18.62 10.10 10.00
N LEU A 146 -18.22 8.83 10.15
CA LEU A 146 -17.59 8.34 11.38
C LEU A 146 -16.12 8.74 11.54
N VAL A 147 -15.45 9.12 10.45
CA VAL A 147 -14.00 9.38 10.39
C VAL A 147 -13.69 10.86 10.20
N ALA A 148 -14.46 11.57 9.36
CA ALA A 148 -14.22 12.98 9.04
C ALA A 148 -14.09 13.89 10.27
N PRO A 149 -14.91 13.76 11.33
CA PRO A 149 -14.74 14.58 12.54
C PRO A 149 -13.41 14.32 13.27
N LEU A 150 -12.86 13.12 13.17
CA LEU A 150 -11.56 12.76 13.75
C LEU A 150 -10.41 13.37 12.96
N VAL A 151 -10.55 13.44 11.62
CA VAL A 151 -9.60 14.12 10.74
C VAL A 151 -9.58 15.62 11.06
N GLU A 152 -10.74 16.26 11.14
CA GLU A 152 -10.85 17.67 11.41
C GLU A 152 -10.29 18.04 12.79
N ALA A 153 -10.58 17.24 13.81
CA ALA A 153 -10.03 17.42 15.15
C ALA A 153 -8.49 17.31 15.20
N GLU A 154 -7.90 16.39 14.43
CA GLU A 154 -6.46 16.13 14.46
C GLU A 154 -5.64 17.10 13.59
N PHE A 155 -6.20 17.55 12.47
CA PHE A 155 -5.49 18.34 11.47
C PHE A 155 -5.98 19.78 11.34
N GLY A 156 -7.12 20.15 11.95
CA GLY A 156 -7.73 21.48 11.80
C GLY A 156 -8.25 21.76 10.39
N MET A 157 -8.39 20.72 9.56
CA MET A 157 -8.82 20.75 8.17
C MET A 157 -9.88 19.70 7.96
N SER A 158 -10.93 20.04 7.21
CA SER A 158 -11.85 19.04 6.69
C SER A 158 -11.10 18.03 5.81
N THR A 159 -11.69 16.85 5.62
CA THR A 159 -11.07 15.84 4.74
C THR A 159 -10.87 16.37 3.31
N SER A 160 -11.83 17.13 2.77
CA SER A 160 -11.69 17.73 1.43
C SER A 160 -10.52 18.70 1.37
N GLU A 161 -10.37 19.60 2.35
CA GLU A 161 -9.23 20.52 2.43
C GLU A 161 -7.90 19.78 2.53
N LEU A 162 -7.84 18.72 3.33
CA LEU A 162 -6.63 17.91 3.45
C LEU A 162 -6.25 17.27 2.12
N PHE A 163 -7.22 16.78 1.34
CA PHE A 163 -6.94 16.17 0.04
C PHE A 163 -6.65 17.20 -1.06
N GLN A 164 -7.27 18.38 -1.03
CA GLN A 164 -6.88 19.50 -1.88
C GLN A 164 -5.43 19.93 -1.62
N LEU A 165 -5.02 19.99 -0.34
CA LEU A 165 -3.63 20.25 0.03
C LEU A 165 -2.67 19.20 -0.54
N ILE A 166 -3.06 17.92 -0.54
CA ILE A 166 -2.27 16.84 -1.17
C ILE A 166 -2.10 17.10 -2.68
N LEU A 167 -3.17 17.50 -3.38
CA LEU A 167 -3.11 17.83 -4.80
C LEU A 167 -2.20 19.04 -5.06
N LEU A 168 -2.31 20.10 -4.25
CA LEU A 168 -1.46 21.30 -4.34
C LEU A 168 0.02 20.97 -4.09
N PHE A 169 0.31 20.14 -3.09
CA PHE A 169 1.66 19.64 -2.86
C PHE A 169 2.17 18.78 -4.02
N ALA A 170 1.34 17.89 -4.56
CA ALA A 170 1.69 17.09 -5.73
C ALA A 170 2.06 18.00 -6.92
N GLU A 171 1.24 19.01 -7.21
CA GLU A 171 1.48 19.98 -8.29
C GLU A 171 2.80 20.72 -8.12
N GLU A 172 3.05 21.30 -6.94
CA GLU A 172 4.32 21.99 -6.66
C GLU A 172 5.51 21.03 -6.80
N MET A 173 5.39 19.80 -6.30
CA MET A 173 6.46 18.80 -6.36
C MET A 173 6.69 18.26 -7.76
N LEU A 174 5.72 18.35 -8.66
CA LEU A 174 5.94 18.08 -10.08
C LEU A 174 6.67 19.23 -10.78
N ARG A 175 6.79 20.42 -10.19
CA ARG A 175 7.57 21.53 -10.80
C ARG A 175 8.99 21.59 -10.26
N ARG A 176 9.16 21.44 -8.95
CA ARG A 176 10.44 21.64 -8.26
C ARG A 176 10.59 20.70 -7.06
N PRO A 177 11.83 20.43 -6.60
CA PRO A 177 12.08 19.57 -5.44
C PRO A 177 11.76 20.23 -4.10
N THR A 178 11.35 21.50 -4.06
CA THR A 178 11.12 22.27 -2.84
C THR A 178 9.70 22.82 -2.77
N LEU A 179 9.02 22.63 -1.64
CA LEU A 179 7.70 23.23 -1.36
C LEU A 179 7.90 24.70 -1.03
N ALA A 180 7.20 25.56 -1.78
CA ALA A 180 7.21 27.00 -1.57
C ALA A 180 5.87 27.52 -1.06
N PHE A 181 4.83 26.68 -1.00
CA PHE A 181 3.48 27.03 -0.55
C PHE A 181 2.89 28.19 -1.38
N GLU A 182 3.01 28.10 -2.70
CA GLU A 182 2.61 29.17 -3.63
C GLU A 182 1.11 29.49 -3.56
N PHE A 183 0.30 28.51 -3.15
CA PHE A 183 -1.14 28.65 -2.95
C PHE A 183 -1.50 29.42 -1.67
N LEU A 184 -0.63 29.43 -0.66
CA LEU A 184 -0.96 29.92 0.69
C LEU A 184 -1.32 31.42 0.74
N PRO A 185 -0.67 32.33 -0.01
CA PRO A 185 -1.06 33.74 -0.04
C PRO A 185 -2.48 34.00 -0.55
N ALA A 186 -3.05 33.11 -1.37
CA ALA A 186 -4.42 33.22 -1.89
C ALA A 186 -5.46 32.57 -0.96
N ALA A 187 -5.03 31.63 -0.11
CA ALA A 187 -5.88 30.93 0.84
C ALA A 187 -6.39 31.84 1.97
N GLU A 188 -7.46 31.44 2.65
CA GLU A 188 -7.94 32.12 3.85
C GLU A 188 -6.92 32.04 4.99
N GLU A 189 -6.78 33.10 5.78
CA GLU A 189 -5.80 33.16 6.87
C GLU A 189 -5.99 32.02 7.91
N SER A 190 -7.24 31.58 8.11
CA SER A 190 -7.60 30.53 9.07
C SER A 190 -7.02 29.14 8.71
N ILE A 191 -6.67 28.87 7.45
CA ILE A 191 -6.07 27.58 7.03
C ILE A 191 -4.54 27.60 7.13
N HIS A 192 -3.90 28.77 7.30
CA HIS A 192 -2.45 28.88 7.25
C HIS A 192 -1.76 28.09 8.35
N ALA A 193 -2.23 28.23 9.59
CA ALA A 193 -1.66 27.50 10.72
C ALA A 193 -1.82 25.98 10.59
N PRO A 194 -3.01 25.42 10.25
CA PRO A 194 -3.17 24.00 9.94
C PRO A 194 -2.22 23.45 8.87
N VAL A 195 -2.08 24.15 7.74
CA VAL A 195 -1.19 23.74 6.63
C VAL A 195 0.27 23.68 7.09
N LEU A 196 0.74 24.72 7.77
CA LEU A 196 2.11 24.79 8.26
C LEU A 196 2.38 23.75 9.36
N ALA A 197 1.41 23.51 10.24
CA ALA A 197 1.52 22.49 11.28
C ALA A 197 1.62 21.07 10.69
N LEU A 198 0.85 20.76 9.65
CA LEU A 198 0.98 19.48 8.96
C LEU A 198 2.35 19.34 8.28
N ALA A 199 2.80 20.39 7.57
CA ALA A 199 4.11 20.36 6.91
C ALA A 199 5.26 20.17 7.91
N ASP A 200 5.23 20.87 9.04
CA ASP A 200 6.20 20.72 10.12
C ASP A 200 6.19 19.29 10.70
N ARG A 201 4.99 18.76 10.99
CA ARG A 201 4.77 17.40 11.52
C ARG A 201 5.45 16.32 10.68
N ILE A 202 5.45 16.46 9.35
CA ILE A 202 6.02 15.49 8.40
C ILE A 202 7.42 15.88 7.88
N SER A 203 8.04 16.91 8.48
CA SER A 203 9.37 17.38 8.10
C SER A 203 10.41 17.13 9.19
N ARG A 204 11.69 16.96 8.80
CA ARG A 204 12.83 16.83 9.73
C ARG A 204 14.09 17.47 9.16
N SER A 205 15.07 17.76 10.02
CA SER A 205 16.40 18.16 9.54
C SER A 205 17.14 16.95 8.94
N SER A 206 18.18 17.21 8.14
CA SER A 206 19.04 16.12 7.63
C SER A 206 19.74 15.35 8.75
N ASP A 207 20.03 16.01 9.87
CA ASP A 207 20.75 15.42 11.00
C ASP A 207 19.82 14.54 11.85
N ASP A 208 18.56 14.96 12.05
CA ASP A 208 17.55 14.13 12.70
C ASP A 208 17.27 12.86 11.89
N LEU A 209 17.14 12.99 10.56
CA LEU A 209 16.94 11.84 9.68
C LEU A 209 18.15 10.91 9.66
N ARG A 210 19.37 11.46 9.74
CA ARG A 210 20.59 10.66 9.86
C ARG A 210 20.59 9.87 11.16
N THR A 211 20.29 10.51 12.29
CA THR A 211 20.16 9.85 13.60
C THR A 211 19.11 8.75 13.58
N ALA A 212 17.90 9.06 13.09
CA ALA A 212 16.80 8.13 12.94
C ALA A 212 17.11 6.94 12.00
N THR A 213 18.01 7.13 11.03
CA THR A 213 18.48 6.07 10.14
C THR A 213 19.50 5.18 10.85
N VAL A 214 20.45 5.76 11.61
CA VAL A 214 21.45 5.01 12.39
C VAL A 214 20.77 4.10 13.42
N GLU A 215 19.78 4.62 14.15
CA GLU A 215 19.04 3.85 15.16
C GLU A 215 18.33 2.60 14.62
N ARG A 216 17.92 2.65 13.34
CA ARG A 216 17.15 1.57 12.68
C ARG A 216 18.00 0.73 11.74
N GLN A 217 19.26 1.09 11.52
CA GLN A 217 20.12 0.40 10.57
C GLN A 217 20.55 -0.96 11.14
N SER A 218 20.32 -2.03 10.38
CA SER A 218 20.89 -3.34 10.65
C SER A 218 22.05 -3.63 9.68
N TYR A 219 22.96 -4.51 10.09
CA TYR A 219 24.04 -5.02 9.24
C TYR A 219 23.93 -6.55 9.12
N ASP A 220 22.78 -7.02 8.67
CA ASP A 220 22.41 -8.42 8.49
C ASP A 220 21.62 -8.59 7.17
N VAL A 221 20.89 -9.71 7.04
CA VAL A 221 20.01 -10.02 5.90
C VAL A 221 18.82 -9.05 5.76
N ASN A 222 18.59 -8.19 6.75
CA ASN A 222 17.51 -7.21 6.76
C ASN A 222 17.95 -5.80 6.37
N TRP A 223 19.24 -5.58 6.04
CA TRP A 223 19.79 -4.23 5.75
C TRP A 223 19.03 -3.46 4.65
N ALA A 224 18.68 -4.11 3.53
CA ALA A 224 17.95 -3.48 2.44
C ALA A 224 16.47 -3.21 2.78
N TYR A 225 16.01 -3.80 3.88
CA TYR A 225 14.61 -3.84 4.30
C TYR A 225 14.34 -3.06 5.59
N SER A 226 15.39 -2.52 6.22
CA SER A 226 15.26 -1.67 7.39
C SER A 226 14.47 -0.41 7.03
N PHE A 227 13.57 -0.01 7.94
CA PHE A 227 12.66 1.11 7.73
C PHE A 227 13.40 2.38 7.30
N ASN A 228 12.94 3.00 6.21
CA ASN A 228 13.45 4.27 5.74
C ASN A 228 12.71 5.43 6.45
N PRO A 229 13.39 6.26 7.27
CA PRO A 229 12.74 7.37 7.96
C PRO A 229 11.99 8.35 7.07
N LEU A 230 12.33 8.44 5.77
CA LEU A 230 11.60 9.25 4.79
C LEU A 230 10.14 8.84 4.63
N ARG A 231 9.76 7.59 4.95
CA ARG A 231 8.36 7.16 4.93
C ARG A 231 7.51 7.82 6.02
N ALA A 232 8.13 8.20 7.14
CA ALA A 232 7.46 8.95 8.21
C ALA A 232 7.62 10.47 8.04
N PHE A 233 8.79 10.90 7.55
CA PHE A 233 9.20 12.30 7.42
C PHE A 233 9.74 12.57 6.00
N PRO A 234 8.85 12.67 5.00
CA PRO A 234 9.22 12.82 3.60
C PRO A 234 9.79 14.18 3.23
N LEU A 235 9.73 15.18 4.12
CA LEU A 235 10.22 16.54 3.89
C LEU A 235 11.47 16.83 4.72
N LEU A 236 12.43 17.54 4.11
CA LEU A 236 13.68 17.94 4.74
C LEU A 236 13.83 19.45 4.77
N HIS A 237 14.28 20.00 5.90
CA HIS A 237 14.65 21.42 5.93
C HIS A 237 15.95 21.67 5.15
N ALA A 238 15.86 22.42 4.06
CA ALA A 238 16.97 22.85 3.22
C ALA A 238 17.47 24.23 3.69
N GLY A 239 18.30 24.23 4.73
CA GLY A 239 18.98 25.44 5.24
C GLY A 239 18.18 26.29 6.23
N ASN A 240 16.89 26.53 6.01
CA ASN A 240 15.98 27.15 6.99
C ASN A 240 14.65 26.38 7.08
N GLN A 241 13.88 26.62 8.16
CA GLN A 241 12.64 25.87 8.44
C GLN A 241 11.55 26.04 7.36
N ARG A 242 11.60 27.12 6.56
CA ARG A 242 10.61 27.41 5.52
C ARG A 242 10.94 26.81 4.15
N SER A 243 12.18 26.36 3.94
CA SER A 243 12.57 25.69 2.70
C SER A 243 12.50 24.18 2.91
N LEU A 244 11.42 23.56 2.42
CA LEU A 244 11.21 22.12 2.56
C LEU A 244 11.52 21.41 1.25
N MET A 245 12.53 20.55 1.25
CA MET A 245 12.88 19.68 0.13
C MET A 245 12.13 18.36 0.23
N CYS A 246 11.52 17.92 -0.88
CA CYS A 246 10.97 16.58 -1.03
C CYS A 246 11.85 15.74 -1.98
N PRO A 247 12.63 14.78 -1.47
CA PRO A 247 13.53 13.97 -2.29
C PRO A 247 12.82 12.83 -3.04
N ALA A 248 11.56 12.55 -2.70
CA ALA A 248 10.77 11.46 -3.27
C ALA A 248 9.27 11.80 -3.15
N PRO A 249 8.70 12.54 -4.13
CA PRO A 249 7.29 12.93 -4.10
C PRO A 249 6.29 11.76 -3.91
N PRO A 250 6.50 10.56 -4.49
CA PRO A 250 5.63 9.41 -4.23
C PRO A 250 5.56 9.03 -2.73
N ILE A 251 6.66 9.15 -1.99
CA ILE A 251 6.70 8.86 -0.55
C ILE A 251 5.93 9.94 0.24
N LEU A 252 6.01 11.20 -0.18
CA LEU A 252 5.21 12.29 0.40
C LEU A 252 3.71 11.99 0.26
N LEU A 253 3.26 11.62 -0.94
CA LEU A 253 1.85 11.32 -1.17
C LEU A 253 1.38 10.07 -0.41
N GLN A 254 2.22 9.03 -0.31
CA GLN A 254 1.94 7.88 0.56
C GLN A 254 1.82 8.28 2.03
N ARG A 255 2.71 9.13 2.54
CA ARG A 255 2.65 9.63 3.92
C ARG A 255 1.38 10.43 4.19
N LEU A 256 0.93 11.21 3.22
CA LEU A 256 -0.28 12.04 3.30
C LEU A 256 -1.57 11.29 2.98
N THR A 257 -1.51 10.01 2.63
CA THR A 257 -2.71 9.17 2.40
C THR A 257 -2.72 8.02 3.39
N ASP A 258 -1.91 7.00 3.12
CA ASP A 258 -1.73 5.83 3.96
C ASP A 258 -1.17 6.17 5.34
N GLY A 259 -0.23 7.12 5.39
CA GLY A 259 0.46 7.48 6.63
C GLY A 259 -0.42 8.18 7.67
N LEU A 260 -1.50 8.87 7.25
CA LEU A 260 -2.40 9.60 8.15
C LEU A 260 -3.07 8.68 9.19
N TYR A 261 -3.29 7.41 8.83
CA TYR A 261 -3.79 6.39 9.75
C TYR A 261 -2.98 6.34 11.06
N PHE A 262 -1.64 6.48 11.00
CA PHE A 262 -0.78 6.40 12.18
C PHE A 262 -0.87 7.64 13.08
N ASP A 263 -1.26 8.77 12.51
CA ASP A 263 -1.56 9.99 13.27
C ASP A 263 -2.91 9.81 13.97
N LEU A 264 -3.94 9.42 13.23
CA LEU A 264 -5.32 9.29 13.71
C LEU A 264 -5.50 8.19 14.76
N ILE A 265 -4.90 7.01 14.56
CA ILE A 265 -5.00 5.89 15.52
C ILE A 265 -4.32 6.23 16.86
N ARG A 266 -3.33 7.12 16.83
CA ARG A 266 -2.61 7.59 18.02
C ARG A 266 -3.38 8.71 18.72
N ALA A 267 -4.00 9.59 17.94
CA ALA A 267 -4.78 10.71 18.43
C ALA A 267 -6.08 10.25 19.11
N ASP A 268 -6.81 9.32 18.50
CA ASP A 268 -8.11 8.88 19.00
C ASP A 268 -8.31 7.36 18.92
N ARG A 269 -8.58 6.73 20.07
CA ARG A 269 -8.84 5.28 20.16
C ARG A 269 -10.08 4.83 19.40
N ARG A 270 -11.04 5.73 19.16
CA ARG A 270 -12.27 5.45 18.40
C ARG A 270 -12.00 5.28 16.91
N PHE A 271 -10.89 5.85 16.42
CA PHE A 271 -10.55 5.83 15.01
C PHE A 271 -10.55 4.41 14.45
N GLY A 272 -9.92 3.45 15.15
CA GLY A 272 -9.81 2.06 14.68
C GLY A 272 -11.16 1.40 14.32
N SER A 273 -12.18 1.59 15.16
CA SER A 273 -13.53 1.08 14.89
C SER A 273 -14.22 1.88 13.78
N ALA A 274 -14.05 3.21 13.76
CA ALA A 274 -14.66 4.08 12.77
C ALA A 274 -14.13 3.81 11.35
N ILE A 275 -12.81 3.65 11.20
CA ILE A 275 -12.19 3.38 9.90
C ILE A 275 -12.48 1.95 9.40
N GLY A 276 -12.69 0.99 10.31
CA GLY A 276 -13.16 -0.35 9.97
C GLY A 276 -14.54 -0.32 9.31
N LYS A 277 -15.50 0.36 9.96
CA LYS A 277 -16.85 0.54 9.40
C LYS A 277 -16.86 1.39 8.12
N ALA A 278 -16.00 2.42 8.03
CA ALA A 278 -15.83 3.17 6.79
C ALA A 278 -15.30 2.29 5.64
N PHE A 279 -14.42 1.34 5.93
CA PHE A 279 -13.91 0.40 4.94
C PHE A 279 -14.99 -0.59 4.47
N GLU A 280 -15.80 -1.15 5.38
CA GLU A 280 -16.95 -1.99 5.02
C GLU A 280 -17.91 -1.24 4.09
N HIS A 281 -18.24 0.02 4.40
CA HIS A 281 -19.09 0.85 3.54
C HIS A 281 -18.42 1.15 2.18
N TYR A 282 -17.10 1.39 2.16
CA TYR A 282 -16.37 1.56 0.90
C TYR A 282 -16.47 0.32 0.00
N VAL A 283 -16.32 -0.89 0.55
CA VAL A 283 -16.47 -2.15 -0.21
C VAL A 283 -17.87 -2.25 -0.81
N GLY A 284 -18.91 -1.88 -0.05
CA GLY A 284 -20.28 -1.77 -0.56
C GLY A 284 -20.41 -0.83 -1.76
N ARG A 285 -19.89 0.40 -1.64
CA ARG A 285 -19.93 1.38 -2.73
C ARG A 285 -19.17 0.93 -3.98
N VAL A 286 -18.06 0.22 -3.80
CA VAL A 286 -17.36 -0.46 -4.90
C VAL A 286 -18.27 -1.46 -5.59
N ALA A 287 -18.91 -2.33 -4.81
CA ALA A 287 -19.81 -3.33 -5.35
C ALA A 287 -20.99 -2.69 -6.09
N GLU A 288 -21.63 -1.66 -5.54
CA GLU A 288 -22.74 -0.90 -6.16
C GLU A 288 -22.31 -0.21 -7.46
N ARG A 289 -21.16 0.46 -7.45
CA ARG A 289 -20.69 1.20 -8.62
C ARG A 289 -20.31 0.27 -9.76
N ILE A 290 -19.73 -0.88 -9.44
CA ILE A 290 -19.36 -1.90 -10.43
C ILE A 290 -20.56 -2.75 -10.83
N SER A 291 -21.52 -3.04 -9.95
CA SER A 291 -22.61 -3.99 -10.21
C SER A 291 -23.53 -3.53 -11.34
N GLY A 292 -23.93 -2.26 -11.35
CA GLY A 292 -25.16 -1.87 -12.04
C GLY A 292 -26.31 -2.80 -11.64
N ASP A 293 -27.06 -3.31 -12.63
CA ASP A 293 -28.16 -4.26 -12.42
C ASP A 293 -27.74 -5.75 -12.43
N VAL A 294 -26.43 -6.04 -12.48
CA VAL A 294 -25.91 -7.42 -12.66
C VAL A 294 -25.81 -8.15 -11.33
N PHE A 295 -25.48 -7.45 -10.25
CA PHE A 295 -25.32 -8.04 -8.92
C PHE A 295 -26.47 -7.66 -7.99
N ASP A 296 -26.90 -8.64 -7.20
CA ASP A 296 -27.79 -8.49 -6.07
C ASP A 296 -26.95 -8.33 -4.80
N LEU A 297 -27.03 -7.13 -4.20
CA LEU A 297 -26.18 -6.70 -3.09
C LEU A 297 -26.97 -6.72 -1.78
N ARG A 298 -26.41 -7.33 -0.74
CA ARG A 298 -26.97 -7.31 0.62
C ARG A 298 -25.89 -6.89 1.61
N GLU A 299 -26.19 -5.86 2.39
CA GLU A 299 -25.34 -5.36 3.48
C GLU A 299 -25.50 -6.21 4.76
N GLU A 300 -24.52 -6.12 5.66
CA GLU A 300 -24.56 -6.66 7.02
C GLU A 300 -25.94 -6.43 7.67
N THR A 301 -26.58 -7.50 8.10
CA THR A 301 -27.82 -7.44 8.87
C THR A 301 -27.56 -7.97 10.27
N CYS A 302 -28.08 -7.28 11.28
CA CYS A 302 -28.09 -7.77 12.67
C CYS A 302 -29.46 -8.38 13.02
N TRP A 303 -29.50 -9.49 13.74
CA TRP A 303 -30.77 -10.11 14.18
C TRP A 303 -30.65 -10.91 15.48
N GLY A 304 -31.80 -11.21 16.10
CA GLY A 304 -31.89 -12.13 17.24
C GLY A 304 -31.45 -11.55 18.60
N LYS A 305 -31.55 -12.39 19.64
CA LYS A 305 -31.03 -12.14 21.00
C LYS A 305 -30.35 -13.44 21.51
N PRO A 306 -29.02 -13.43 21.82
CA PRO A 306 -28.07 -12.33 21.63
C PRO A 306 -27.96 -11.90 20.17
N GLU A 307 -27.51 -10.66 19.93
CA GLU A 307 -27.35 -10.10 18.59
C GLU A 307 -26.39 -10.95 17.77
N ARG A 308 -26.88 -11.43 16.63
CA ARG A 308 -26.14 -12.11 15.58
C ARG A 308 -25.94 -11.16 14.41
N ARG A 309 -24.90 -11.42 13.61
CA ARG A 309 -24.54 -10.61 12.45
C ARG A 309 -24.21 -11.51 11.28
N SER A 310 -24.55 -11.07 10.08
CA SER A 310 -24.10 -11.72 8.86
C SER A 310 -22.65 -11.32 8.54
N VAL A 311 -22.15 -11.81 7.42
CA VAL A 311 -20.98 -11.22 6.76
C VAL A 311 -21.25 -9.76 6.39
N ASP A 312 -20.17 -9.00 6.21
CA ASP A 312 -20.24 -7.56 5.91
C ASP A 312 -21.02 -7.28 4.62
N TRP A 313 -20.78 -8.09 3.59
CA TRP A 313 -21.51 -8.01 2.32
C TRP A 313 -21.77 -9.38 1.71
N ILE A 314 -22.93 -9.53 1.05
CA ILE A 314 -23.22 -10.61 0.12
C ILE A 314 -23.38 -10.00 -1.27
N VAL A 315 -22.56 -10.45 -2.22
CA VAL A 315 -22.63 -10.04 -3.62
C VAL A 315 -23.01 -11.24 -4.46
N SER A 316 -24.21 -11.24 -5.03
CA SER A 316 -24.74 -12.39 -5.77
C SER A 316 -24.95 -12.06 -7.25
N ASP A 317 -24.69 -13.01 -8.13
CA ASP A 317 -25.14 -12.98 -9.52
C ASP A 317 -25.93 -14.26 -9.84
N LYS A 318 -26.34 -14.46 -11.10
CA LYS A 318 -27.09 -15.67 -11.48
C LYS A 318 -26.34 -16.98 -11.27
N SER A 319 -25.01 -16.96 -11.09
CA SER A 319 -24.15 -18.14 -10.99
C SER A 319 -23.77 -18.48 -9.55
N ALA A 320 -23.47 -17.50 -8.69
CA ALA A 320 -22.95 -17.73 -7.35
C ALA A 320 -23.17 -16.53 -6.41
N SER A 321 -22.84 -16.71 -5.13
CA SER A 321 -22.76 -15.64 -4.13
C SER A 321 -21.35 -15.52 -3.56
N LEU A 322 -20.81 -14.30 -3.48
CA LEU A 322 -19.64 -13.97 -2.67
C LEU A 322 -20.08 -13.64 -1.25
N PHE A 323 -19.48 -14.31 -0.27
CA PHE A 323 -19.61 -13.94 1.14
C PHE A 323 -18.38 -13.15 1.55
N VAL A 324 -18.53 -11.84 1.69
CA VAL A 324 -17.43 -10.89 1.79
C VAL A 324 -17.23 -10.45 3.24
N GLU A 325 -16.03 -10.71 3.75
CA GLU A 325 -15.57 -10.24 5.06
C GLU A 325 -14.47 -9.18 4.86
N CYS A 326 -14.72 -7.97 5.35
CA CYS A 326 -13.83 -6.83 5.23
C CYS A 326 -12.85 -6.79 6.41
N LYS A 327 -11.56 -6.59 6.10
CA LYS A 327 -10.51 -6.39 7.08
C LYS A 327 -9.61 -5.24 6.69
N LEU A 328 -9.63 -4.17 7.48
CA LEU A 328 -8.66 -3.08 7.30
C LEU A 328 -7.20 -3.58 7.46
N GLY A 329 -7.02 -4.66 8.24
CA GLY A 329 -5.79 -5.41 8.51
C GLY A 329 -4.53 -4.89 7.83
N ARG A 330 -3.74 -4.10 8.55
CA ARG A 330 -2.37 -3.72 8.17
C ARG A 330 -1.37 -4.76 8.66
N LEU A 331 -0.42 -5.11 7.80
CA LEU A 331 0.81 -5.75 8.22
C LEU A 331 1.72 -4.69 8.84
N ASP A 332 2.29 -4.95 10.01
CA ASP A 332 3.40 -4.14 10.51
C ASP A 332 4.64 -4.32 9.62
N ILE A 333 5.61 -3.41 9.73
CA ILE A 333 6.81 -3.42 8.89
C ILE A 333 7.60 -4.72 9.07
N ALA A 334 7.70 -5.24 10.30
CA ALA A 334 8.43 -6.46 10.59
C ALA A 334 7.80 -7.67 9.89
N SER A 335 6.47 -7.75 9.86
CA SER A 335 5.69 -8.78 9.16
C SER A 335 5.84 -8.71 7.65
N GLN A 336 6.12 -7.54 7.08
CA GLN A 336 6.38 -7.37 5.65
C GLN A 336 7.83 -7.69 5.28
N THR A 337 8.77 -7.43 6.19
CA THR A 337 10.17 -7.25 5.79
C THR A 337 11.20 -7.96 6.65
N GLU A 338 10.86 -8.72 7.68
CA GLU A 338 11.86 -9.40 8.54
C GLU A 338 12.05 -10.88 8.18
N ILE A 339 13.30 -11.34 8.14
CA ILE A 339 13.65 -12.77 8.22
C ILE A 339 14.21 -13.05 9.60
N SER A 340 13.57 -13.96 10.32
CA SER A 340 13.95 -14.46 11.64
C SER A 340 13.49 -15.91 11.80
N PRO A 341 13.95 -16.65 12.83
CA PRO A 341 13.51 -18.03 13.07
C PRO A 341 12.00 -18.18 13.32
N GLU A 342 11.37 -17.15 13.88
CA GLU A 342 9.93 -17.04 14.06
C GLU A 342 9.43 -15.80 13.31
N PRO A 343 9.19 -15.90 11.98
CA PRO A 343 8.86 -14.74 11.17
C PRO A 343 7.56 -14.09 11.66
N PRO A 344 7.54 -12.77 11.94
CA PRO A 344 6.31 -12.05 12.31
C PRO A 344 5.19 -12.21 11.27
N PHE A 345 5.57 -12.44 10.01
CA PHE A 345 4.65 -12.74 8.93
C PHE A 345 3.76 -13.97 9.22
N ILE A 346 4.27 -15.03 9.86
CA ILE A 346 3.45 -16.21 10.21
C ILE A 346 2.36 -15.85 11.22
N ALA A 347 2.69 -15.01 12.21
CA ALA A 347 1.68 -14.50 13.15
C ALA A 347 0.63 -13.64 12.45
N ALA A 348 1.00 -12.91 11.39
CA ALA A 348 0.04 -12.20 10.56
C ALA A 348 -0.86 -13.14 9.73
N ILE A 349 -0.31 -14.22 9.16
CA ILE A 349 -1.09 -15.27 8.49
C ILE A 349 -2.09 -15.91 9.47
N ALA A 350 -1.70 -16.12 10.73
CA ALA A 350 -2.61 -16.65 11.76
C ALA A 350 -3.82 -15.74 12.03
N ARG A 351 -3.63 -14.41 12.03
CA ARG A 351 -4.76 -13.47 12.13
C ARG A 351 -5.71 -13.60 10.94
N LEU A 352 -5.16 -13.76 9.74
CA LEU A 352 -5.95 -13.97 8.53
C LEU A 352 -6.71 -15.30 8.56
N ALA A 353 -6.07 -16.39 9.01
CA ALA A 353 -6.72 -17.69 9.22
C ALA A 353 -7.87 -17.60 10.22
N GLY A 354 -7.71 -16.82 11.31
CA GLY A 354 -8.78 -16.55 12.26
C GLY A 354 -9.99 -15.86 11.63
N ASN A 355 -9.78 -14.92 10.70
CA ASN A 355 -10.84 -14.28 9.93
C ASN A 355 -11.55 -15.26 8.99
N VAL A 356 -10.79 -16.14 8.32
CA VAL A 356 -11.34 -17.21 7.48
C VAL A 356 -12.18 -18.18 8.31
N GLY A 357 -11.68 -18.62 9.47
CA GLY A 357 -12.43 -19.50 10.37
C GLY A 357 -13.72 -18.84 10.90
N GLN A 358 -13.70 -17.54 11.17
CA GLN A 358 -14.90 -16.78 11.50
C GLN A 358 -15.90 -16.76 10.33
N LEU A 359 -15.42 -16.43 9.13
CA LEU A 359 -16.22 -16.39 7.91
C LEU A 359 -16.91 -17.74 7.62
N TYR A 360 -16.20 -18.87 7.82
CA TYR A 360 -16.82 -20.19 7.67
C TYR A 360 -17.83 -20.54 8.76
N ALA A 361 -17.65 -20.04 9.99
CA ALA A 361 -18.67 -20.19 11.03
C ALA A 361 -19.96 -19.47 10.62
N THR A 362 -19.84 -18.23 10.12
CA THR A 362 -20.98 -17.46 9.63
C THR A 362 -21.61 -18.08 8.37
N LEU A 363 -20.80 -18.61 7.45
CA LEU A 363 -21.27 -19.36 6.28
C LEU A 363 -22.06 -20.61 6.69
N SER A 364 -21.54 -21.39 7.64
CA SER A 364 -22.22 -22.61 8.11
C SER A 364 -23.60 -22.29 8.71
N GLU A 365 -23.72 -21.18 9.44
CA GLU A 365 -25.02 -20.70 9.94
C GLU A 365 -25.93 -20.27 8.79
N ALA A 366 -25.41 -19.55 7.79
CA ALA A 366 -26.18 -19.10 6.64
C ALA A 366 -26.74 -20.30 5.82
N LEU A 367 -25.91 -21.31 5.56
CA LEU A 367 -26.30 -22.52 4.83
C LEU A 367 -27.34 -23.35 5.61
N ALA A 368 -27.35 -23.26 6.94
CA ALA A 368 -28.38 -23.86 7.79
C ALA A 368 -29.69 -23.04 7.83
N GLY A 369 -29.79 -21.94 7.08
CA GLY A 369 -30.96 -21.06 7.06
C GLY A 369 -31.02 -20.07 8.22
N GLY A 370 -29.89 -19.80 8.88
CA GLY A 370 -29.82 -18.87 10.02
C GLY A 370 -29.95 -17.40 9.65
N TYR A 371 -29.72 -17.04 8.38
CA TYR A 371 -29.85 -15.66 7.90
C TYR A 371 -31.32 -15.33 7.58
N PRO A 372 -31.86 -14.21 8.07
CA PRO A 372 -33.23 -13.81 7.74
C PRO A 372 -33.37 -13.22 6.33
N HIS A 373 -32.31 -12.61 5.80
CA HIS A 373 -32.30 -11.82 4.56
C HIS A 373 -31.67 -12.56 3.36
N TRP A 374 -31.14 -13.76 3.58
CA TRP A 374 -30.52 -14.59 2.55
C TRP A 374 -30.83 -16.06 2.82
N LYS A 375 -31.03 -16.85 1.77
CA LYS A 375 -31.28 -18.29 1.87
C LYS A 375 -30.42 -19.02 0.83
N PRO A 376 -29.92 -20.22 1.16
CA PRO A 376 -29.25 -21.06 0.18
C PRO A 376 -30.25 -21.50 -0.89
N ASP A 377 -29.85 -21.41 -2.14
CA ASP A 377 -30.67 -21.76 -3.31
C ASP A 377 -29.97 -22.75 -4.26
N GLY A 378 -28.92 -23.40 -3.77
CA GLY A 378 -28.15 -24.41 -4.51
C GLY A 378 -27.02 -23.83 -5.35
N ARG A 379 -26.92 -22.49 -5.50
CA ARG A 379 -25.76 -21.87 -6.15
C ARG A 379 -24.50 -22.00 -5.28
N PRO A 380 -23.30 -22.08 -5.88
CA PRO A 380 -22.04 -21.98 -5.15
C PRO A 380 -21.97 -20.70 -4.31
N VAL A 381 -21.42 -20.84 -3.11
CA VAL A 381 -21.06 -19.72 -2.24
C VAL A 381 -19.54 -19.70 -2.13
N HIS A 382 -18.94 -18.54 -2.42
CA HIS A 382 -17.50 -18.32 -2.42
C HIS A 382 -17.14 -17.38 -1.28
N PRO A 383 -16.54 -17.88 -0.19
CA PRO A 383 -16.09 -17.05 0.92
C PRO A 383 -14.87 -16.23 0.50
N ILE A 384 -14.87 -14.93 0.80
CA ILE A 384 -13.75 -14.06 0.49
C ILE A 384 -13.45 -13.10 1.64
N VAL A 385 -12.18 -13.02 2.02
CA VAL A 385 -11.68 -11.97 2.91
C VAL A 385 -11.06 -10.87 2.06
N VAL A 386 -11.61 -9.66 2.14
CA VAL A 386 -11.13 -8.48 1.44
C VAL A 386 -10.34 -7.61 2.41
N THR A 387 -9.07 -7.40 2.09
CA THR A 387 -8.16 -6.58 2.89
C THR A 387 -8.02 -5.18 2.31
N PHE A 388 -7.89 -4.14 3.14
CA PHE A 388 -7.70 -2.79 2.59
C PHE A 388 -6.30 -2.61 1.95
N HIS A 389 -5.27 -3.22 2.54
CA HIS A 389 -3.91 -3.18 2.03
C HIS A 389 -3.55 -4.41 1.20
N GLU A 390 -2.49 -4.28 0.40
CA GLU A 390 -1.89 -5.41 -0.29
C GLU A 390 -1.15 -6.31 0.71
N TRP A 391 -1.56 -7.58 0.79
CA TRP A 391 -0.86 -8.61 1.57
C TRP A 391 0.05 -9.48 0.69
N PHE A 392 -0.01 -9.33 -0.64
CA PHE A 392 0.70 -10.13 -1.63
C PHE A 392 0.60 -11.64 -1.32
N CYS A 393 -0.63 -12.14 -1.26
CA CYS A 393 -0.95 -13.54 -0.96
C CYS A 393 -0.58 -14.44 -2.16
N PHE A 394 0.64 -14.98 -2.21
CA PHE A 394 1.07 -15.88 -3.30
C PHE A 394 2.06 -16.96 -2.88
N GLY A 395 2.13 -17.98 -3.74
CA GLY A 395 3.10 -19.06 -3.67
C GLY A 395 2.79 -20.12 -2.62
N PRO A 396 3.50 -21.25 -2.68
CA PRO A 396 3.23 -22.41 -1.83
C PRO A 396 3.48 -22.13 -0.35
N PHE A 397 4.43 -21.25 0.00
CA PHE A 397 4.69 -20.92 1.40
C PHE A 397 3.48 -20.28 2.07
N PHE A 398 2.89 -19.25 1.46
CA PHE A 398 1.77 -18.53 2.03
C PHE A 398 0.57 -19.47 2.21
N TYR A 399 0.16 -20.15 1.13
CA TYR A 399 -1.03 -21.03 1.17
C TYR A 399 -0.82 -22.26 2.04
N LYS A 400 0.38 -22.87 2.09
CA LYS A 400 0.66 -23.99 3.01
C LYS A 400 0.49 -23.58 4.48
N HIS A 401 0.96 -22.39 4.86
CA HIS A 401 0.79 -21.89 6.22
C HIS A 401 -0.66 -21.49 6.49
N LEU A 402 -1.30 -20.79 5.55
CA LEU A 402 -2.68 -20.37 5.70
C LEU A 402 -3.63 -21.55 5.81
N ASP A 403 -3.56 -22.52 4.88
CA ASP A 403 -4.43 -23.71 4.88
C ASP A 403 -4.27 -24.51 6.19
N LYS A 404 -3.04 -24.73 6.66
CA LYS A 404 -2.78 -25.40 7.95
C LYS A 404 -3.39 -24.65 9.15
N LEU A 405 -3.29 -23.32 9.16
CA LEU A 405 -3.83 -22.49 10.23
C LEU A 405 -5.37 -22.41 10.15
N VAL A 406 -5.94 -22.45 8.95
CA VAL A 406 -7.40 -22.57 8.74
C VAL A 406 -7.90 -23.92 9.24
N ASP A 407 -7.20 -25.02 8.99
CA ASP A 407 -7.55 -26.34 9.53
C ASP A 407 -7.62 -26.32 11.07
N THR A 408 -6.69 -25.61 11.71
CA THR A 408 -6.66 -25.43 13.17
C THR A 408 -7.86 -24.63 13.66
N GLU A 409 -8.26 -23.58 12.93
CA GLU A 409 -9.46 -22.80 13.26
C GLU A 409 -10.75 -23.61 13.04
N PHE A 410 -10.81 -24.50 12.04
CA PHE A 410 -11.92 -25.42 11.84
C PHE A 410 -12.07 -26.40 13.02
N GLU A 411 -10.97 -27.03 13.46
CA GLU A 411 -10.97 -27.92 14.62
C GLU A 411 -11.45 -27.18 15.88
N LYS A 412 -10.88 -26.00 16.14
CA LYS A 412 -11.22 -25.16 17.30
C LYS A 412 -12.69 -24.75 17.33
N ARG A 413 -13.30 -24.53 16.16
CA ARG A 413 -14.69 -24.07 16.02
C ARG A 413 -15.70 -25.21 15.79
N GLY A 414 -15.23 -26.45 15.64
CA GLY A 414 -16.07 -27.62 15.36
C GLY A 414 -16.74 -27.56 13.99
N LEU A 415 -16.08 -26.97 12.98
CA LEU A 415 -16.62 -26.81 11.62
C LEU A 415 -16.37 -28.05 10.76
N ASP A 416 -17.32 -28.36 9.87
CA ASP A 416 -17.20 -29.45 8.90
C ASP A 416 -16.15 -29.11 7.83
N ARG A 417 -15.08 -29.92 7.77
CA ARG A 417 -14.00 -29.75 6.78
C ARG A 417 -14.47 -29.88 5.34
N ALA A 418 -15.56 -30.59 5.06
CA ALA A 418 -16.12 -30.65 3.70
C ALA A 418 -16.61 -29.29 3.19
N LEU A 419 -16.73 -28.26 4.05
CA LEU A 419 -17.00 -26.89 3.62
C LEU A 419 -15.81 -26.27 2.85
N LEU A 420 -14.56 -26.63 3.16
CA LEU A 420 -13.39 -26.10 2.45
C LEU A 420 -13.36 -26.56 0.98
N GLU A 421 -13.82 -27.79 0.73
CA GLU A 421 -13.90 -28.35 -0.63
C GLU A 421 -15.11 -27.82 -1.41
N ARG A 422 -16.27 -27.72 -0.75
CA ARG A 422 -17.52 -27.24 -1.40
C ARG A 422 -17.55 -25.74 -1.64
N HIS A 423 -16.89 -24.97 -0.78
CA HIS A 423 -16.93 -23.51 -0.75
C HIS A 423 -15.52 -22.96 -0.56
N PRO A 424 -14.62 -23.09 -1.56
CA PRO A 424 -13.22 -22.70 -1.39
C PRO A 424 -13.08 -21.20 -1.11
N TYR A 425 -12.37 -20.86 -0.04
CA TYR A 425 -12.15 -19.46 0.32
C TYR A 425 -11.04 -18.81 -0.53
N SER A 426 -11.14 -17.50 -0.67
CA SER A 426 -10.12 -16.63 -1.25
C SER A 426 -9.78 -15.44 -0.35
N VAL A 427 -8.62 -14.83 -0.56
CA VAL A 427 -8.18 -13.60 0.11
C VAL A 427 -7.61 -12.68 -0.94
N CYS A 428 -8.00 -11.41 -0.93
CA CYS A 428 -7.47 -10.40 -1.83
C CYS A 428 -7.43 -9.01 -1.18
N SER A 429 -6.71 -8.07 -1.80
CA SER A 429 -6.82 -6.65 -1.44
C SER A 429 -8.05 -6.01 -2.06
N ILE A 430 -8.43 -4.82 -1.60
CA ILE A 430 -9.55 -4.06 -2.16
C ILE A 430 -9.33 -3.70 -3.63
N ALA A 431 -8.10 -3.39 -4.03
CA ALA A 431 -7.77 -3.13 -5.42
C ALA A 431 -7.95 -4.38 -6.29
N GLU A 432 -7.62 -5.56 -5.75
CA GLU A 432 -7.86 -6.84 -6.42
C GLU A 432 -9.35 -7.22 -6.42
N PHE A 433 -10.10 -6.88 -5.38
CA PHE A 433 -11.54 -7.09 -5.29
C PHE A 433 -12.32 -6.25 -6.32
N GLU A 434 -11.96 -4.98 -6.50
CA GLU A 434 -12.52 -4.12 -7.56
C GLU A 434 -12.31 -4.77 -8.95
N GLY A 435 -11.10 -5.27 -9.23
CA GLY A 435 -10.80 -6.02 -10.44
C GLY A 435 -11.59 -7.32 -10.57
N LEU A 436 -11.73 -8.08 -9.48
CA LEU A 436 -12.52 -9.32 -9.43
C LEU A 436 -13.99 -9.07 -9.77
N LEU A 437 -14.60 -8.04 -9.19
CA LEU A 437 -15.99 -7.68 -9.48
C LEU A 437 -16.15 -7.21 -10.93
N THR A 438 -15.18 -6.46 -11.44
CA THR A 438 -15.20 -6.00 -12.85
C THR A 438 -15.10 -7.18 -13.82
N ALA A 439 -14.21 -8.14 -13.56
CA ALA A 439 -14.13 -9.40 -14.32
C ALA A 439 -15.43 -10.20 -14.21
N SER A 440 -15.99 -10.32 -13.00
CA SER A 440 -17.23 -11.06 -12.74
C SER A 440 -18.44 -10.45 -13.44
N ARG A 441 -18.47 -9.12 -13.61
CA ARG A 441 -19.52 -8.42 -14.38
C ARG A 441 -19.45 -8.76 -15.88
N GLY A 442 -18.23 -8.89 -16.43
CA GLY A 442 -18.03 -9.28 -17.82
C GLY A 442 -18.28 -10.78 -18.07
N ALA A 443 -18.10 -11.60 -17.05
CA ALA A 443 -18.34 -13.04 -17.04
C ALA A 443 -19.45 -13.40 -16.04
N THR A 444 -19.15 -14.26 -15.07
CA THR A 444 -19.98 -14.49 -13.88
C THR A 444 -19.06 -14.71 -12.68
N ILE A 445 -19.57 -14.49 -11.47
CA ILE A 445 -18.84 -14.69 -10.21
C ILE A 445 -18.23 -16.10 -10.17
N ASP A 446 -19.04 -17.14 -10.41
CA ASP A 446 -18.56 -18.51 -10.33
C ASP A 446 -17.45 -18.81 -11.34
N THR A 447 -17.58 -18.31 -12.56
CA THR A 447 -16.57 -18.51 -13.63
C THR A 447 -15.21 -17.98 -13.19
N VAL A 448 -15.17 -16.74 -12.70
CA VAL A 448 -13.91 -16.08 -12.33
C VAL A 448 -13.31 -16.71 -11.07
N VAL A 449 -14.12 -16.91 -10.03
CA VAL A 449 -13.63 -17.40 -8.73
C VAL A 449 -13.24 -18.86 -8.80
N SER A 450 -14.04 -19.72 -9.43
CA SER A 450 -13.70 -21.14 -9.58
C SER A 450 -12.45 -21.34 -10.42
N GLU A 451 -12.22 -20.52 -11.46
CA GLU A 451 -10.98 -20.54 -12.21
C GLU A 451 -9.78 -20.08 -11.36
N LYS A 452 -9.93 -19.00 -10.57
CA LYS A 452 -8.88 -18.54 -9.64
C LYS A 452 -8.56 -19.60 -8.58
N MET A 453 -9.57 -20.34 -8.12
CA MET A 453 -9.43 -21.38 -7.09
C MET A 453 -8.97 -22.73 -7.64
N SER A 454 -8.87 -22.89 -8.97
CA SER A 454 -8.31 -24.08 -9.60
C SER A 454 -6.87 -24.33 -9.15
N ALA A 455 -6.42 -25.59 -9.24
CA ALA A 455 -5.06 -25.97 -8.87
C ALA A 455 -3.98 -25.18 -9.64
N ALA A 456 -4.27 -24.74 -10.86
CA ALA A 456 -3.36 -23.95 -11.69
C ALA A 456 -3.17 -22.51 -11.19
N HIS A 457 -4.18 -21.94 -10.51
CA HIS A 457 -4.21 -20.52 -10.19
C HIS A 457 -4.35 -20.20 -8.69
N ARG A 458 -4.70 -21.17 -7.82
CA ARG A 458 -4.92 -20.89 -6.39
C ARG A 458 -3.75 -20.14 -5.75
N GLN A 459 -2.53 -20.54 -6.08
CA GLN A 459 -1.30 -19.97 -5.53
C GLN A 459 -0.78 -18.73 -6.27
N SER A 460 -1.39 -18.32 -7.39
CA SER A 460 -1.02 -17.07 -8.05
C SER A 460 -1.59 -15.86 -7.32
N LEU A 461 -0.89 -14.72 -7.46
CA LEU A 461 -1.45 -13.41 -7.08
C LEU A 461 -2.78 -13.19 -7.79
N MET A 462 -3.80 -12.69 -7.07
CA MET A 462 -5.09 -12.37 -7.67
C MET A 462 -4.93 -11.34 -8.79
N ARG A 463 -4.15 -10.29 -8.56
CA ARG A 463 -3.82 -9.30 -9.62
C ARG A 463 -3.19 -9.94 -10.86
N GLY A 464 -2.23 -10.85 -10.67
CA GLY A 464 -1.56 -11.52 -11.80
C GLY A 464 -2.52 -12.41 -12.60
N PHE A 465 -3.38 -13.15 -11.90
CA PHE A 465 -4.46 -13.94 -12.50
C PHE A 465 -5.43 -13.06 -13.29
N LEU A 466 -5.93 -11.97 -12.70
CA LEU A 466 -6.87 -11.07 -13.35
C LEU A 466 -6.25 -10.41 -14.60
N ALA A 467 -4.99 -10.00 -14.53
CA ALA A 467 -4.30 -9.42 -15.67
C ALA A 467 -4.14 -10.39 -16.86
N ASP A 468 -3.89 -11.67 -16.58
CA ASP A 468 -3.69 -12.71 -17.59
C ASP A 468 -5.01 -13.23 -18.17
N ARG A 469 -5.99 -13.53 -17.30
CA ARG A 469 -7.23 -14.22 -17.68
C ARG A 469 -8.38 -13.27 -18.02
N TYR A 470 -8.37 -12.07 -17.44
CA TYR A 470 -9.41 -11.05 -17.58
C TYR A 470 -8.80 -9.68 -17.89
N PRO A 471 -8.07 -9.55 -19.01
CA PRO A 471 -7.33 -8.33 -19.34
C PRO A 471 -8.25 -7.10 -19.36
N GLY A 472 -7.78 -6.01 -18.78
CA GLY A 472 -8.54 -4.76 -18.64
C GLY A 472 -9.41 -4.67 -17.38
N SER A 473 -9.71 -5.79 -16.69
CA SER A 473 -10.51 -5.76 -15.45
C SER A 473 -9.92 -4.84 -14.38
N LEU A 474 -8.61 -4.90 -14.15
CA LEU A 474 -7.91 -4.07 -13.17
C LEU A 474 -7.85 -2.59 -13.57
N SER A 475 -7.62 -2.27 -14.85
CA SER A 475 -7.57 -0.88 -15.31
C SER A 475 -8.96 -0.23 -15.29
N ASN A 476 -10.00 -0.98 -15.68
CA ASN A 476 -11.37 -0.50 -15.66
C ASN A 476 -11.88 -0.30 -14.22
N ALA A 477 -11.53 -1.21 -13.32
CA ALA A 477 -11.75 -1.06 -11.88
C ALA A 477 -11.13 0.24 -11.35
N MET A 478 -9.87 0.50 -11.67
CA MET A 478 -9.17 1.71 -11.24
C MET A 478 -9.83 2.99 -11.77
N GLY A 479 -10.34 2.96 -13.01
CA GLY A 479 -11.09 4.04 -13.64
C GLY A 479 -12.45 4.35 -13.00
N THR A 480 -13.00 3.45 -12.20
CA THR A 480 -14.36 3.55 -11.65
C THR A 480 -14.56 4.72 -10.67
N PHE A 481 -13.45 5.21 -10.08
CA PHE A 481 -13.44 6.30 -9.10
C PHE A 481 -12.50 7.44 -9.49
N GLU A 482 -12.09 7.52 -10.77
CA GLU A 482 -11.17 8.58 -11.22
C GLU A 482 -11.78 9.99 -11.11
N ASP A 483 -13.10 10.10 -11.27
CA ASP A 483 -13.90 11.32 -11.09
C ASP A 483 -13.99 11.78 -9.62
N GLY A 484 -13.71 10.89 -8.67
CA GLY A 484 -13.81 11.18 -7.25
C GLY A 484 -12.89 12.31 -6.78
N MET A 485 -11.76 12.54 -7.46
CA MET A 485 -10.85 13.62 -7.14
C MET A 485 -11.23 14.96 -7.78
N ASP A 486 -12.02 14.97 -8.86
CA ASP A 486 -12.50 16.21 -9.47
C ASP A 486 -13.46 16.92 -8.51
N LEU A 487 -14.35 16.15 -7.87
CA LEU A 487 -15.23 16.65 -6.80
C LEU A 487 -14.45 17.23 -5.61
N VAL A 488 -13.29 16.66 -5.29
CA VAL A 488 -12.42 17.19 -4.24
C VAL A 488 -11.79 18.51 -4.69
N ALA A 489 -11.31 18.60 -5.93
CA ALA A 489 -10.70 19.81 -6.46
C ALA A 489 -11.71 20.98 -6.55
N GLU A 490 -12.97 20.69 -6.85
CA GLU A 490 -14.05 21.68 -6.99
C GLU A 490 -14.76 22.02 -5.67
N ALA A 491 -14.51 21.26 -4.60
CA ALA A 491 -15.16 21.47 -3.32
C ALA A 491 -14.83 22.86 -2.73
N PRO A 492 -15.83 23.62 -2.23
CA PRO A 492 -15.57 24.87 -1.51
C PRO A 492 -14.62 24.65 -0.34
N SER A 493 -13.61 25.49 -0.21
CA SER A 493 -12.57 25.31 0.79
C SER A 493 -11.90 26.61 1.19
N ARG A 494 -11.20 26.59 2.33
CA ARG A 494 -10.33 27.69 2.74
C ARG A 494 -9.04 27.80 1.93
N LEU A 495 -8.73 26.81 1.08
CA LEU A 495 -7.51 26.76 0.25
C LEU A 495 -7.68 27.41 -1.13
N THR A 496 -8.90 27.41 -1.65
CA THR A 496 -9.23 27.92 -2.99
C THR A 496 -10.36 28.93 -2.87
N ARG A 497 -10.08 30.22 -3.14
CA ARG A 497 -11.09 31.28 -3.18
C ARG A 497 -11.96 31.22 -4.42
#